data_AF-A0A968P4G0-F1
#
_entry.id   AF-A0A968P4G0-F1
#
_cell.length_a   1.000
_cell.length_b   1.000
_cell.length_c   1.000
_cell.angle_alpha   90.00
_cell.angle_beta   90.00
_cell.angle_gamma   90.00
#
_symmetry.space_group_name_H-M   'P 1'
#
loop_
_entity.id
_entity.type
_entity.pdbx_description
1 polymer ?
#
loop_
_entity_poly.entity_id
_entity_poly.type
_entity_poly.pdbx_seq_one_letter_code
_entity_poly.pdbx_strand_id
1 'polypeptide(L)' 'MPLPQPDPIVEEVRAARDAIAKKFDYDIAKIAEAIRVREAQSGRKVVNLSPRKATPAWQTS' A
#
# COMPACT_ATOMS: atom_id res chain seq x y z
N MET A 1 9.60 -30.79 -4.08
CA MET A 1 8.84 -29.55 -4.41
C MET A 1 9.66 -28.82 -5.46
N PRO A 2 9.22 -28.73 -6.73
CA PRO A 2 9.98 -28.00 -7.73
C PRO A 2 9.84 -26.50 -7.46
N LEU A 3 10.96 -25.78 -7.53
CA LEU A 3 10.96 -24.32 -7.44
C LEU A 3 10.28 -23.75 -8.70
N PRO A 4 9.55 -22.62 -8.60
CA PRO A 4 8.92 -22.01 -9.76
C PRO A 4 10.00 -21.64 -10.79
N GLN A 5 9.76 -22.01 -12.05
CA GLN A 5 10.65 -21.64 -13.15
C GLN A 5 10.72 -20.11 -13.26
N PRO A 6 11.90 -19.52 -13.48
CA PRO A 6 12.04 -18.07 -13.61
C PRO A 6 11.33 -17.62 -14.90
N ASP A 7 10.16 -16.99 -14.74
CA ASP A 7 9.42 -16.41 -15.86
C ASP A 7 10.06 -15.07 -16.25
N PRO A 8 10.40 -14.86 -17.53
CA PRO A 8 11.05 -13.63 -18.00
C PRO A 8 10.20 -12.38 -17.73
N ILE A 9 8.87 -12.51 -17.74
CA ILE A 9 7.94 -11.42 -17.41
C ILE A 9 8.06 -11.03 -15.93
N VAL A 10 8.29 -12.00 -15.04
CA VAL A 10 8.41 -11.74 -13.61
C VAL A 10 9.72 -11.02 -13.30
N GLU A 11 10.80 -11.30 -14.03
CA GLU A 11 12.07 -10.58 -13.91
C GLU A 11 11.95 -9.12 -14.35
N GLU A 12 11.28 -8.83 -15.46
CA GLU A 12 11.02 -7.46 -15.89
C GLU A 12 10.21 -6.68 -14.85
N VAL A 13 9.15 -7.29 -14.30
CA VAL A 13 8.33 -6.68 -13.24
C VAL A 13 9.13 -6.44 -11.97
N ARG A 14 10.04 -7.36 -11.60
CA ARG A 14 10.96 -7.19 -10.46
C ARG A 14 11.93 -6.04 -10.69
N ALA A 15 12.57 -5.99 -11.86
CA ALA A 15 13.49 -4.91 -12.22
C ALA A 15 12.80 -3.53 -12.23
N ALA A 16 11.57 -3.45 -12.73
CA ALA A 16 10.77 -2.24 -12.68
C ALA A 16 10.40 -1.83 -11.23
N ARG A 17 10.01 -2.80 -10.40
CA ARG A 17 9.76 -2.56 -8.97
C ARG A 17 11.00 -2.09 -8.23
N ASP A 18 12.16 -2.69 -8.49
CA ASP A 18 13.42 -2.30 -7.88
C ASP A 18 13.86 -0.90 -8.32
N ALA A 19 13.72 -0.56 -9.60
CA ALA A 19 14.01 0.79 -10.08
C ALA A 19 13.11 1.86 -9.43
N ILE A 20 11.85 1.52 -9.15
CA ILE A 20 10.92 2.41 -8.43
C ILE A 20 11.30 2.48 -6.96
N ALA A 21 11.54 1.35 -6.30
CA ALA A 21 11.84 1.31 -4.88
C ALA A 21 13.18 2.00 -4.55
N LYS A 22 14.19 1.89 -5.44
CA LYS A 22 15.47 2.60 -5.32
C LYS A 22 15.34 4.11 -5.41
N LYS A 23 14.33 4.63 -6.13
CA LYS A 23 14.02 6.08 -6.17
C LYS A 23 13.40 6.58 -4.87
N PHE A 24 12.87 5.69 -4.04
CA PHE A 24 12.23 6.01 -2.77
C PHE A 24 12.98 5.40 -1.57
N ASP A 25 14.25 5.01 -1.75
CA ASP A 25 15.10 4.35 -0.72
C ASP A 25 14.46 3.11 -0.07
N TYR A 26 13.50 2.46 -0.74
CA TYR A 26 12.69 1.37 -0.17
C TYR A 26 11.98 1.76 1.14
N ASP A 27 11.86 3.05 1.44
CA ASP A 27 11.42 3.51 2.75
C ASP A 27 9.94 3.90 2.70
N ILE A 28 9.13 2.95 3.16
CA ILE A 28 7.67 3.09 3.25
C ILE A 28 7.31 4.29 4.13
N ALA A 29 8.15 4.64 5.12
CA ALA A 29 7.94 5.79 5.97
C ALA A 29 8.05 7.12 5.19
N LYS A 30 9.04 7.24 4.30
CA LYS A 30 9.19 8.45 3.45
C LYS A 30 8.00 8.66 2.53
N ILE A 31 7.45 7.58 1.98
CA ILE A 31 6.24 7.64 1.14
C ILE A 31 5.05 8.11 1.97
N ALA A 32 4.88 7.58 3.19
CA ALA A 32 3.82 7.98 4.09
C ALA A 32 3.94 9.45 4.52
N GLU A 33 5.15 9.94 4.79
CA GLU A 33 5.40 11.34 5.10
C GLU A 33 5.07 12.26 3.92
N ALA A 34 5.51 11.92 2.70
CA ALA A 34 5.21 12.68 1.50
C ALA A 34 3.69 12.76 1.23
N ILE A 35 2.96 11.67 1.45
CA ILE A 35 1.49 11.64 1.37
C ILE A 35 0.89 12.57 2.42
N ARG A 36 1.31 12.51 3.68
CA ARG A 36 0.82 13.40 4.75
C ARG A 36 1.06 14.87 4.45
N VAL A 37 2.25 15.24 3.94
CA VAL A 37 2.57 16.62 3.56
C VAL A 37 1.66 17.09 2.41
N ARG A 38 1.44 16.24 1.41
CA ARG A 38 0.56 16.56 0.28
C ARG A 38 -0.91 16.68 0.72
N GLU A 39 -1.36 15.81 1.62
CA GLU A 39 -2.68 15.89 2.23
C GLU A 39 -2.87 17.20 3.00
N ALA A 40 -1.88 17.60 3.81
CA ALA A 40 -1.88 18.87 4.55
C ALA A 40 -1.97 20.09 3.61
N GLN A 41 -1.28 20.05 2.47
CA GLN A 41 -1.33 21.12 1.46
C GLN A 41 -2.65 21.14 0.66
N SER A 42 -3.34 20.00 0.54
CA SER A 42 -4.52 19.86 -0.33
C SER A 42 -5.78 20.56 0.21
N GLY A 43 -5.76 21.04 1.46
CA GLY A 43 -6.90 21.68 2.12
C GLY A 43 -8.10 20.75 2.37
N ARG A 44 -8.00 19.45 2.00
CA ARG A 44 -9.03 18.44 2.29
C ARG A 44 -8.87 17.93 3.72
N LYS A 45 -10.00 17.80 4.42
CA LYS A 45 -10.04 17.26 5.78
C LYS A 45 -9.75 15.76 5.75
N VAL A 46 -8.55 15.38 6.19
CA VAL A 46 -8.22 13.98 6.47
C VAL A 46 -9.06 13.55 7.67
N VAL A 47 -9.93 12.56 7.48
CA VAL A 47 -10.80 12.01 8.53
C VAL A 47 -10.38 10.59 8.84
N ASN A 48 -10.06 10.32 10.11
CA ASN A 48 -9.84 8.97 10.59
C ASN A 48 -11.18 8.42 11.12
N LEU A 49 -11.91 7.66 10.29
CA LEU A 49 -13.13 6.99 10.75
C LEU A 49 -12.76 5.75 11.56
N SER A 50 -13.36 5.62 12.74
CA SER A 50 -13.27 4.38 13.50
C SER A 50 -13.87 3.21 12.71
N PRO A 51 -13.31 1.99 12.84
CA PRO A 51 -13.87 0.80 12.21
C PRO A 51 -15.35 0.65 12.56
N ARG A 52 -16.18 0.39 11.56
CA ARG A 52 -17.61 0.13 11.78
C ARG A 52 -17.74 -1.19 12.55
N LYS A 53 -18.37 -1.17 13.73
CA LYS A 53 -18.60 -2.39 14.51
C LYS A 53 -19.41 -3.37 13.67
N ALA A 54 -18.93 -4.60 13.51
CA ALA A 54 -19.66 -5.65 12.81
C ALA A 54 -20.92 -5.97 13.61
N THR A 55 -22.08 -5.85 12.98
CA THR A 55 -23.33 -6.35 13.56
C THR A 55 -23.26 -7.87 13.54
N PRO A 56 -23.39 -8.55 14.69
CA PRO A 56 -23.37 -10.01 14.71
C PRO A 56 -24.53 -10.58 13.89
N ALA A 57 -24.24 -11.58 13.04
CA ALA A 57 -25.20 -12.20 12.12
C ALA A 57 -26.36 -12.96 12.80
N TRP A 58 -26.37 -13.06 14.13
CA TRP A 58 -27.40 -13.74 14.91
C TRP A 58 -28.48 -12.79 15.45
N GLN A 59 -28.40 -11.49 15.16
CA GLN A 59 -29.29 -10.47 15.75
C GLN A 59 -30.38 -9.97 14.80
N THR A 60 -30.56 -10.59 13.63
CA THR A 60 -31.79 -10.45 12.83
C THR A 60 -32.74 -11.58 13.24
N SER A 61 -33.69 -11.24 14.12
CA SER A 61 -34.88 -12.03 14.45
C SER A 61 -36.11 -11.19 14.21
#